data_AF-A0A357N7U1-F1
#
_entry.id   AF-A0A357N7U1-F1
#
_cell.length_a   1.000
_cell.length_b   1.000
_cell.length_c   1.000
_cell.angle_alpha   90.00
_cell.angle_beta   90.00
_cell.angle_gamma   90.00
#
_symmetry.space_group_name_H-M   'P 1'
#
loop_
_entity.id
_entity.type
_entity.pdbx_description
1 polymer ?
#
loop_
_entity_poly.entity_id
_entity_poly.type
_entity_poly.pdbx_seq_one_letter_code
_entity_poly.pdbx_strand_id
1 'polypeptide(L)'
;MQPGDLAFIYHTGKEKAIVGVAGIITGAYPDPTEKDPRFVVVDVAPRYPLARPVTLKEVKALPVFQEWALVRQSRLSVMPVTEEHWRLILEMAETKMG
;
A
#
# COMPACT_ATOMS: atom_id res chain seq x y z
N MET A 1 -7.97 7.29 5.80
CA MET A 1 -6.97 6.66 6.67
C MET A 1 -7.22 7.15 8.08
N GLN A 2 -7.37 6.23 9.01
CA GLN A 2 -7.54 6.47 10.44
C GLN A 2 -6.54 5.61 11.22
N PRO A 3 -6.19 5.97 12.47
CA PRO A 3 -5.37 5.11 13.31
C PRO A 3 -5.91 3.68 13.37
N GLY A 4 -5.05 2.69 13.13
CA GLY A 4 -5.42 1.27 13.08
C GLY A 4 -5.67 0.72 11.67
N ASP A 5 -5.88 1.58 10.67
CA ASP A 5 -5.91 1.15 9.27
C ASP A 5 -4.56 0.53 8.87
N LEU A 6 -4.60 -0.43 7.94
CA LEU A 6 -3.40 -1.04 7.37
C LEU A 6 -3.16 -0.52 5.94
N ALA A 7 -1.90 -0.51 5.55
CA ALA A 7 -1.46 -0.17 4.21
C ALA A 7 -0.35 -1.12 3.75
N PHE A 8 -0.28 -1.36 2.45
CA PHE A 8 0.86 -2.04 1.86
C PHE A 8 2.02 -1.07 1.64
N ILE A 9 3.24 -1.52 1.91
CA ILE A 9 4.48 -0.82 1.57
C ILE A 9 4.87 -1.24 0.15
N TYR A 10 4.99 -0.26 -0.74
CA TYR A 10 5.31 -0.49 -2.16
C TYR A 10 6.64 0.19 -2.53
N HIS A 11 7.57 -0.59 -3.08
CA HIS A 11 8.82 -0.08 -3.64
C HIS A 11 8.62 0.38 -5.09
N THR A 12 9.07 1.59 -5.41
CA THR A 12 8.96 2.21 -6.74
C THR A 12 10.25 2.15 -7.58
N GLY A 13 11.34 1.59 -7.02
CA GLY A 13 12.69 1.58 -7.59
C GLY A 13 12.90 0.59 -8.74
N LYS A 14 14.10 -0.03 -8.79
CA LYS A 14 14.48 -0.98 -9.86
C LYS A 14 13.51 -2.15 -9.97
N GLU A 15 13.04 -2.65 -8.82
CA GLU A 15 11.97 -3.64 -8.75
C GLU A 15 10.74 -3.00 -8.11
N LYS A 16 9.63 -3.07 -8.85
CA LYS A 16 8.33 -2.54 -8.44
C LYS A 16 7.56 -3.64 -7.75
N ALA A 17 7.44 -3.58 -6.43
CA ALA A 17 6.84 -4.66 -5.65
C ALA A 17 6.21 -4.17 -4.35
N ILE A 18 5.18 -4.90 -3.92
CA ILE A 18 4.65 -4.82 -2.57
C ILE A 18 5.54 -5.71 -1.69
N VAL A 19 6.03 -5.17 -0.58
CA VAL A 19 7.09 -5.82 0.23
C VAL A 19 6.73 -5.98 1.71
N GLY A 20 5.70 -5.31 2.20
CA GLY A 20 5.35 -5.35 3.61
C GLY A 20 4.03 -4.66 3.91
N VAL A 21 3.69 -4.67 5.19
CA VAL A 21 2.51 -4.00 5.74
C VAL A 21 2.94 -2.94 6.74
N ALA A 22 2.33 -1.77 6.62
CA ALA A 22 2.41 -0.69 7.59
C ALA A 22 1.03 -0.48 8.24
N GLY A 23 1.04 0.08 9.45
CA GLY A 23 -0.16 0.54 10.15
C GLY A 23 -0.16 2.05 10.22
N ILE A 24 -1.32 2.66 10.00
CA ILE A 24 -1.55 4.08 10.23
C ILE A 24 -1.62 4.30 11.74
N ILE A 25 -0.81 5.23 12.28
CA ILE A 25 -0.73 5.48 13.73
C ILE A 25 -1.34 6.83 14.13
N THR A 26 -1.57 7.75 13.19
CA THR A 26 -2.24 9.03 13.42
C THR A 26 -3.39 9.26 12.43
N GLY A 27 -4.35 10.12 12.81
CA GLY A 27 -5.29 10.68 11.83
C GLY A 27 -4.58 11.68 10.92
N ALA A 28 -5.21 12.09 9.82
CA ALA A 28 -4.64 13.09 8.93
C ALA A 28 -4.45 14.44 9.66
N TYR A 29 -3.27 15.04 9.51
CA TYR A 29 -2.94 16.35 10.07
C TYR A 29 -2.16 17.19 9.05
N PRO A 30 -2.15 18.54 9.16
CA PRO A 30 -1.41 19.40 8.24
C PRO A 30 0.07 19.04 8.16
N ASP A 31 0.63 18.98 6.95
CA ASP A 31 2.04 18.67 6.74
C ASP A 31 2.92 19.77 7.37
N PRO A 32 3.79 19.43 8.34
CA PRO A 32 4.63 20.40 9.03
C PRO A 32 5.73 21.00 8.13
N THR A 33 5.97 20.40 6.96
CA THR A 33 6.94 20.89 5.98
C THR A 33 6.31 21.83 4.95
N GLU A 34 4.98 21.89 4.89
CA GLU A 34 4.23 22.75 3.98
C GLU A 34 3.62 23.96 4.71
N LYS A 35 3.46 25.06 3.97
CA LYS A 35 2.79 26.26 4.50
C LYS A 35 1.29 26.25 4.31
N ASP A 36 0.81 25.46 3.36
CA ASP A 36 -0.60 25.38 2.99
C ASP A 36 -1.27 24.23 3.75
N PRO A 37 -2.24 24.51 4.64
CA PRO A 37 -2.87 23.50 5.51
C PRO A 37 -3.72 22.49 4.75
N ARG A 38 -3.92 22.66 3.44
CA ARG A 38 -4.59 21.67 2.58
C ARG A 38 -3.73 20.44 2.34
N PHE A 39 -2.41 20.55 2.47
CA PHE A 39 -1.51 19.40 2.45
C PHE A 39 -1.57 18.72 3.81
N VAL A 40 -1.98 17.46 3.81
CA VAL A 40 -2.09 16.65 5.01
C VAL A 40 -1.27 15.39 4.87
N VAL A 41 -0.70 14.95 5.98
CA VAL A 41 0.06 13.71 6.12
C VAL A 41 -0.53 12.84 7.22
N VAL A 42 -0.10 11.58 7.23
CA VAL A 42 -0.34 10.63 8.32
C VAL A 42 1.00 10.02 8.69
N ASP A 43 1.14 9.66 9.95
CA ASP A 43 2.27 8.84 10.38
C ASP A 43 1.93 7.36 10.17
N VAL A 44 2.94 6.61 9.72
CA VAL A 44 2.84 5.17 9.52
C VAL A 44 3.99 4.47 10.23
N ALA A 45 3.71 3.29 10.78
CA ALA A 45 4.72 2.42 11.38
C ALA A 45 4.76 1.07 10.64
N PRO A 46 5.94 0.49 10.38
CA PRO A 46 6.04 -0.85 9.83
C PRO A 46 5.41 -1.86 10.81
N ARG A 47 4.64 -2.81 10.30
CA ARG A 47 4.05 -3.91 11.09
C ARG A 47 4.83 -5.18 10.87
N TYR A 48 4.91 -5.65 9.62
CA TYR A 48 5.65 -6.84 9.26
C TYR A 48 6.00 -6.84 7.77
N PRO A 49 7.12 -7.48 7.37
CA PRO A 49 7.41 -7.74 5.96
C PRO A 49 6.48 -8.83 5.40
N LEU A 50 6.29 -8.85 4.09
CA LEU A 50 5.73 -10.00 3.41
C LEU A 50 6.77 -11.14 3.35
N ALA A 51 6.33 -12.40 3.36
CA ALA A 51 7.22 -13.56 3.26
C ALA A 51 7.99 -13.59 1.93
N ARG A 52 7.38 -13.09 0.86
CA ARG A 52 8.09 -12.70 -0.36
C ARG A 52 7.49 -11.43 -0.97
N PRO A 53 8.27 -10.64 -1.74
CA PRO A 53 7.73 -9.54 -2.52
C PRO A 53 6.70 -10.03 -3.54
N VAL A 54 5.66 -9.22 -3.77
CA VAL A 54 4.71 -9.40 -4.88
C VAL A 54 4.94 -8.29 -5.89
N THR A 55 5.48 -8.65 -7.04
CA THR A 55 5.89 -7.68 -8.07
C THR A 55 4.69 -7.10 -8.80
N LEU A 56 4.83 -5.87 -9.30
CA LEU A 56 3.82 -5.25 -10.17
C LEU A 56 3.55 -6.10 -11.42
N LYS A 57 4.56 -6.86 -11.89
CA LYS A 57 4.40 -7.80 -13.01
C LYS A 57 3.44 -8.92 -12.66
N GLU A 58 3.57 -9.54 -11.48
CA GLU A 58 2.65 -10.57 -10.99
C GLU A 58 1.25 -9.99 -10.77
N VAL A 59 1.13 -8.80 -10.16
CA VAL A 59 -0.17 -8.12 -10.00
C VAL A 59 -0.86 -7.91 -11.35
N LYS A 60 -0.13 -7.42 -12.35
CA LYS A 60 -0.66 -7.20 -13.71
C LYS A 60 -1.04 -8.47 -14.46
N ALA A 61 -0.52 -9.63 -14.05
CA ALA A 61 -0.84 -10.89 -14.70
C ALA A 61 -2.23 -11.43 -14.32
N LEU A 62 -2.81 -10.96 -13.21
CA LEU A 62 -4.11 -11.45 -12.75
C LEU A 62 -5.26 -10.52 -13.18
N PRO A 63 -6.34 -11.05 -13.79
CA PRO A 63 -7.49 -10.24 -14.23
C PRO A 63 -8.18 -9.45 -13.11
N VAL A 64 -8.20 -9.99 -11.90
CA VAL A 64 -8.85 -9.38 -10.73
C VAL A 64 -8.26 -8.02 -10.33
N PHE A 65 -7.01 -7.74 -10.71
CA PHE A 65 -6.34 -6.47 -10.39
C PHE A 65 -6.39 -5.43 -11.51
N GLN A 66 -6.94 -5.74 -12.69
CA GLN A 66 -6.86 -4.83 -13.85
C GLN A 66 -7.54 -3.48 -13.62
N GLU A 67 -8.58 -3.47 -12.79
CA GLU A 67 -9.30 -2.25 -12.43
C GLU A 67 -8.70 -1.52 -11.22
N TRP A 68 -7.71 -2.13 -10.53
CA TRP A 68 -7.09 -1.50 -9.38
C TRP A 68 -6.23 -0.31 -9.79
N ALA A 69 -6.28 0.77 -8.99
CA ALA A 69 -5.54 2.00 -9.26
C ALA A 69 -4.01 1.75 -9.38
N LEU A 70 -3.47 0.73 -8.70
CA LEU A 70 -2.06 0.34 -8.80
C LEU A 70 -1.67 -0.03 -10.25
N VAL A 71 -2.59 -0.65 -10.98
CA VAL A 71 -2.40 -1.06 -12.38
C VAL A 71 -2.68 0.11 -13.33
N ARG A 72 -3.76 0.88 -13.07
CA ARG A 72 -4.28 1.90 -13.99
C ARG A 72 -3.62 3.28 -13.85
N GLN A 73 -3.11 3.63 -12.66
CA GLN A 73 -2.66 4.98 -12.32
C GLN A 73 -1.23 4.95 -11.76
N SER A 74 -0.24 4.84 -12.65
CA SER A 74 1.18 4.69 -12.28
C SER A 74 1.80 5.82 -11.47
N ARG A 75 1.16 7.00 -11.44
CA ARG A 75 1.62 8.19 -10.71
C ARG A 75 0.89 8.41 -9.38
N LEU A 76 -0.09 7.58 -9.05
CA LEU A 76 -0.82 7.69 -7.80
C LEU A 76 -0.03 7.00 -6.68
N SER A 77 0.47 7.78 -5.72
CA SER A 77 1.31 7.25 -4.63
C SER A 77 0.52 6.56 -3.52
N VAL A 78 -0.74 6.96 -3.33
CA VAL A 78 -1.62 6.42 -2.27
C VAL A 78 -2.97 6.09 -2.89
N MET A 79 -3.47 4.89 -2.63
CA MET A 79 -4.71 4.39 -3.21
C MET A 79 -5.41 3.41 -2.25
N PRO A 80 -6.73 3.28 -2.32
CA PRO A 80 -7.45 2.27 -1.55
C PRO A 80 -7.11 0.86 -2.05
N VAL A 81 -7.19 -0.10 -1.14
CA VAL A 81 -7.09 -1.52 -1.41
C VAL A 81 -8.37 -2.17 -0.91
N THR A 82 -9.06 -2.92 -1.76
CA THR A 82 -10.25 -3.67 -1.32
C THR A 82 -9.83 -4.84 -0.43
N GLU A 83 -10.74 -5.37 0.39
CA GLU A 83 -10.46 -6.57 1.18
C GLU A 83 -10.08 -7.77 0.30
N GLU A 84 -10.71 -7.90 -0.87
CA GLU A 84 -10.40 -8.95 -1.84
C GLU A 84 -8.96 -8.81 -2.35
N HIS A 85 -8.57 -7.61 -2.80
CA HIS A 85 -7.20 -7.36 -3.25
C HIS A 85 -6.19 -7.57 -2.12
N TRP A 86 -6.52 -7.16 -0.90
CA TRP A 86 -5.69 -7.36 0.28
C TRP A 86 -5.41 -8.84 0.52
N ARG A 87 -6.46 -9.68 0.58
CA ARG A 87 -6.32 -11.12 0.81
C ARG A 87 -5.51 -11.79 -0.30
N LEU A 88 -5.78 -11.47 -1.55
CA LEU A 88 -5.08 -12.04 -2.70
C LEU A 88 -3.58 -11.68 -2.70
N ILE A 89 -3.22 -10.44 -2.36
CA ILE A 89 -1.81 -10.06 -2.24
C ILE A 89 -1.12 -10.85 -1.13
N LEU A 90 -1.76 -11.03 0.03
CA LEU A 90 -1.20 -11.84 1.12
C LEU A 90 -1.03 -13.31 0.72
N GLU A 91 -2.00 -13.88 -0.02
CA GLU A 91 -1.91 -15.24 -0.55
C GLU A 91 -0.77 -15.38 -1.56
N MET A 92 -0.68 -14.47 -2.54
CA MET A 92 0.42 -14.44 -3.51
C MET A 92 1.77 -14.34 -2.80
N ALA A 93 1.84 -13.56 -1.73
CA ALA A 93 3.03 -13.37 -0.92
C ALA A 93 3.32 -14.51 0.05
N GLU A 94 2.49 -15.54 0.13
CA GLU A 94 2.57 -16.64 1.11
C GLU A 94 2.62 -16.14 2.56
N THR A 95 1.98 -15.01 2.83
CA THR A 95 2.02 -14.32 4.12
C THR A 95 0.72 -14.52 4.88
N LYS A 96 0.79 -15.09 6.09
CA LYS A 96 -0.38 -15.17 6.98
C LYS A 96 -0.71 -13.78 7.53
N MET A 97 -1.99 -13.48 7.72
CA MET A 97 -2.40 -12.28 8.48
C MET A 97 -1.81 -12.39 9.90
N GLY A 98 -1.00 -11.40 10.27
CA GLY A 98 -0.37 -11.28 11.59
C GLY A 98 -1.23 -10.55 12.60
#